data_AF-A0A317HY18-F1
#
_entry.id   AF-A0A317HY18-F1
#
_cell.length_a   1.000
_cell.length_b   1.000
_cell.length_c   1.000
_cell.angle_alpha   90.00
_cell.angle_beta   90.00
_cell.angle_gamma   90.00
#
_symmetry.space_group_name_H-M   'P 1'
#
loop_
_entity.id
_entity.type
_entity.pdbx_description
1 polymer ?
#
loop_
_entity_poly.entity_id
_entity_poly.type
_entity_poly.pdbx_seq_one_letter_code
_entity_poly.pdbx_strand_id
1 'polypeptide(L)'
;MKSAVVRNRSKKLFEKRTSQRVEKPRTIPRLLPQRQELTEEERWQEDIAVLRRAAKELALRRNKLTARPEKPRNEGPFEEFAESLENPSATVRKHSVRALYDLDPDRAVNLFNLALRDGSPEERRKIGSALGDSGLVDQAIDNLMRGNGANCYGELSLLFLVAKAGEVQPLIKLIEHHPNMELRLAVVKSLATSGGPKVLSAFRRLAINGSLEADLRLVVLEALNQLTE
;
A
#
# COMPACT_ATOMS: atom_id res chain seq x y z
N MET A 1 42.50 70.02 -7.87
CA MET A 1 43.80 70.03 -7.17
C MET A 1 44.33 68.60 -7.19
N LYS A 2 45.18 68.27 -8.18
CA LYS A 2 46.65 68.02 -8.07
C LYS A 2 46.97 66.80 -7.19
N SER A 3 47.35 65.65 -7.80
CA SER A 3 48.76 65.18 -7.95
C SER A 3 49.37 64.73 -6.59
N ALA A 4 50.14 63.66 -6.41
CA ALA A 4 50.89 62.80 -7.31
C ALA A 4 51.28 61.48 -6.60
N VAL A 5 51.55 60.49 -7.45
CA VAL A 5 52.65 59.51 -7.44
C VAL A 5 53.88 59.95 -6.62
N VAL A 6 54.56 58.98 -5.94
CA VAL A 6 56.03 58.74 -5.88
C VAL A 6 56.32 57.76 -4.72
N ARG A 7 56.65 56.49 -4.96
CA ARG A 7 57.99 55.91 -5.20
C ARG A 7 59.00 56.05 -4.04
N ASN A 8 59.44 54.87 -3.60
CA ASN A 8 60.83 54.42 -3.45
C ASN A 8 61.60 54.61 -2.13
N ARG A 9 62.21 53.46 -1.77
CA ARG A 9 63.62 53.28 -1.39
C ARG A 9 64.06 53.59 0.05
N SER A 10 64.34 52.48 0.73
CA SER A 10 65.71 52.02 1.02
C SER A 10 66.33 52.33 2.38
N LYS A 11 67.08 51.30 2.80
CA LYS A 11 68.21 51.24 3.74
C LYS A 11 67.79 51.02 5.19
N LYS A 12 67.99 49.79 5.71
CA LYS A 12 69.25 49.13 6.12
C LYS A 12 69.79 49.72 7.43
N LEU A 13 70.48 48.84 8.16
CA LEU A 13 71.23 48.99 9.41
C LEU A 13 70.42 48.55 10.63
N PHE A 14 70.87 47.62 11.48
CA PHE A 14 72.10 46.84 11.54
C PHE A 14 71.86 45.75 12.62
N GLU A 15 72.42 44.55 12.43
CA GLU A 15 73.11 43.70 13.43
C GLU A 15 72.67 43.71 14.92
N LYS A 16 72.63 42.62 15.69
CA LYS A 16 73.24 41.28 15.62
C LYS A 16 72.77 40.50 16.86
N ARG A 17 72.71 39.17 16.74
CA ARG A 17 72.87 38.12 17.79
C ARG A 17 71.76 38.07 18.85
N THR A 18 71.11 36.93 19.06
CA THR A 18 71.72 35.71 19.61
C THR A 18 71.09 34.42 19.09
N SER A 19 71.95 33.48 18.74
CA SER A 19 71.64 32.09 18.42
C SER A 19 70.92 31.38 19.56
N GLN A 20 69.71 30.86 19.31
CA GLN A 20 69.15 29.75 20.07
C GLN A 20 68.99 28.54 19.14
N ARG A 21 69.65 27.47 19.53
CA ARG A 21 69.73 26.17 18.88
C ARG A 21 68.36 25.50 18.98
N VAL A 22 67.64 25.43 17.86
CA VAL A 22 66.36 24.71 17.77
C VAL A 22 66.64 23.21 17.77
N GLU A 23 66.29 22.53 18.86
CA GLU A 23 66.23 21.07 18.89
C GLU A 23 65.16 20.57 17.92
N LYS A 24 65.52 19.63 17.05
CA LYS A 24 64.57 19.00 16.12
C LYS A 24 63.57 18.14 16.91
N PRO A 25 62.26 18.28 16.70
CA PRO A 25 61.28 17.45 17.39
C PRO A 25 61.41 15.98 16.96
N ARG A 26 61.41 15.08 17.95
CA ARG A 26 61.38 13.63 17.78
C ARG A 26 60.10 13.23 17.04
N THR A 27 60.24 12.64 15.86
CA THR A 27 59.14 12.05 15.10
C THR A 27 58.60 10.84 15.86
N ILE A 28 57.44 10.98 16.49
CA ILE A 28 56.68 9.85 17.03
C ILE A 28 56.03 9.13 15.84
N PRO A 29 56.25 7.82 15.61
CA PRO A 29 55.54 7.09 14.59
C PRO A 29 54.04 7.10 14.93
N ARG A 30 53.25 7.79 14.11
CA ARG A 30 51.79 7.75 14.18
C ARG A 30 51.36 6.38 13.66
N LEU A 31 51.20 5.42 14.57
CA LEU A 31 50.52 4.16 14.27
C LEU A 31 49.06 4.52 13.92
N LEU A 32 48.79 4.71 12.64
CA LEU A 32 47.43 4.71 12.13
C LEU A 32 46.87 3.31 12.41
N PRO A 33 45.73 3.17 13.12
CA PRO A 33 45.06 1.88 13.16
C PRO A 33 44.76 1.51 11.71
N GLN A 34 45.31 0.40 11.25
CA GLN A 34 44.95 -0.16 9.97
C GLN A 34 43.44 -0.38 10.02
N ARG A 35 42.68 0.43 9.27
CA ARG A 35 41.30 0.08 8.96
C ARG A 35 41.40 -1.23 8.20
N GLN A 36 41.09 -2.33 8.88
CA GLN A 36 40.91 -3.62 8.22
C GLN A 36 39.86 -3.37 7.15
N GLU A 37 40.27 -3.48 5.88
CA GLU A 37 39.33 -3.48 4.77
C GLU A 37 38.46 -4.71 4.96
N LEU A 38 37.25 -4.48 5.50
CA LEU A 38 36.25 -5.52 5.63
C LEU A 38 36.09 -6.16 4.25
N THR A 39 36.19 -7.48 4.24
CA THR A 39 35.98 -8.28 3.04
C THR A 39 34.61 -7.97 2.46
N GLU A 40 34.42 -8.18 1.16
CA GLU A 40 33.13 -7.85 0.51
C GLU A 40 31.95 -8.54 1.18
N GLU A 41 32.20 -9.75 1.73
CA GLU A 41 31.24 -10.52 2.51
C GLU A 41 30.91 -9.84 3.85
N GLU A 42 31.89 -9.33 4.59
CA GLU A 42 31.65 -8.64 5.86
C GLU A 42 30.86 -7.33 5.64
N ARG A 43 31.19 -6.58 4.57
CA ARG A 43 30.43 -5.38 4.19
C ARG A 43 28.99 -5.73 3.81
N TRP A 44 28.80 -6.82 3.07
CA TRP A 44 27.48 -7.33 2.71
C TRP A 44 26.66 -7.75 3.95
N GLN A 45 27.28 -8.40 4.93
CA GLN A 45 26.61 -8.76 6.18
C GLN A 45 26.23 -7.51 7.01
N GLU A 46 27.08 -6.49 7.04
CA GLU A 46 26.78 -5.21 7.69
C GLU A 46 25.61 -4.50 7.01
N ASP A 47 25.62 -4.42 5.68
CA ASP A 47 24.55 -3.80 4.90
C ASP A 47 23.20 -4.53 5.10
N ILE A 48 23.20 -5.87 5.09
CA ILE A 48 22.01 -6.66 5.41
C ILE A 48 21.53 -6.40 6.84
N ALA A 49 22.43 -6.28 7.81
CA ALA A 49 22.07 -6.01 9.20
C ALA A 49 21.46 -4.61 9.36
N VAL A 50 21.98 -3.61 8.65
CA VAL A 50 21.44 -2.25 8.58
C VAL A 50 20.04 -2.26 7.96
N LEU A 51 19.87 -2.95 6.82
CA LEU A 51 18.57 -3.07 6.15
C LEU A 51 17.54 -3.79 7.04
N ARG A 52 17.92 -4.87 7.73
CA ARG A 52 17.05 -5.58 8.68
C ARG A 52 16.64 -4.68 9.85
N ARG A 53 17.55 -3.87 10.38
CA ARG A 53 17.27 -2.92 11.46
C ARG A 53 16.34 -1.81 10.99
N ALA A 54 16.59 -1.23 9.81
CA ALA A 54 15.75 -0.21 9.21
C ALA A 54 14.35 -0.75 8.90
N ALA A 55 14.24 -1.98 8.39
CA ALA A 55 12.96 -2.64 8.15
C ALA A 55 12.19 -2.88 9.45
N LYS A 56 12.86 -3.32 10.53
CA LYS A 56 12.25 -3.51 11.85
C LYS A 56 11.78 -2.18 12.46
N GLU A 57 12.58 -1.12 12.31
CA GLU A 57 12.21 0.22 12.78
C GLU A 57 11.04 0.80 11.98
N LEU A 58 11.03 0.64 10.66
CA LEU A 58 9.92 1.04 9.80
C LEU A 58 8.65 0.27 10.16
N ALA A 59 8.75 -1.04 10.42
CA ALA A 59 7.64 -1.87 10.88
C ALA A 59 7.11 -1.41 12.26
N LEU A 60 8.00 -1.06 13.19
CA LEU A 60 7.62 -0.51 14.49
C LEU A 60 6.97 0.87 14.36
N ARG A 61 7.51 1.76 13.52
CA ARG A 61 6.91 3.07 13.24
C ARG A 61 5.55 2.93 12.59
N ARG A 62 5.39 2.01 11.62
CA ARG A 62 4.10 1.66 11.02
C ARG A 62 3.13 1.15 12.07
N ASN A 63 3.54 0.21 12.93
CA ASN A 63 2.72 -0.27 14.03
C ASN A 63 2.37 0.84 15.04
N LYS A 64 3.24 1.84 15.25
CA LYS A 64 2.97 2.99 16.12
C LYS A 64 2.02 4.01 15.49
N LEU A 65 2.07 4.15 14.16
CA LEU A 65 1.17 4.98 13.36
C LEU A 65 -0.20 4.31 13.18
N THR A 66 -0.26 2.97 13.11
CA THR A 66 -1.50 2.19 13.12
C THR A 66 -1.99 1.85 14.53
N ALA A 67 -1.16 2.06 15.56
CA ALA A 67 -1.58 2.08 16.96
C ALA A 67 -2.38 3.37 17.20
N ARG A 68 -3.58 3.39 16.65
CA ARG A 68 -4.67 4.24 17.08
C ARG A 68 -4.78 4.09 18.61
N PRO A 69 -4.95 5.16 19.39
CA PRO A 69 -5.24 5.00 20.81
C PRO A 69 -6.42 4.05 20.93
N GLU A 70 -6.29 3.00 21.74
CA GLU A 70 -7.35 2.04 22.02
C GLU A 70 -8.58 2.84 22.45
N LYS A 71 -9.48 3.06 21.50
CA LYS A 71 -10.78 3.65 21.78
C LYS A 71 -11.45 2.64 22.69
N PRO A 72 -12.04 3.03 23.84
CA PRO A 72 -12.71 2.08 24.70
C PRO A 72 -13.66 1.27 23.84
N ARG A 73 -13.40 -0.04 23.79
CA ARG A 73 -14.20 -1.02 23.06
C ARG A 73 -15.57 -1.02 23.71
N ASN A 74 -16.45 -0.14 23.24
CA ASN A 74 -17.87 -0.40 23.33
C ASN A 74 -18.11 -1.51 22.30
N GLU A 75 -17.84 -2.74 22.73
CA GLU A 75 -17.94 -3.96 21.94
C GLU A 75 -19.38 -4.09 21.45
N GLY A 76 -20.37 -3.92 22.35
CA GLY A 76 -21.80 -4.14 22.11
C GLY A 76 -22.34 -3.83 20.71
N PRO A 77 -22.19 -2.60 20.16
CA PRO A 77 -22.69 -2.28 18.82
C PRO A 77 -22.06 -3.11 17.70
N PHE A 78 -20.77 -3.46 17.79
CA PHE A 78 -20.11 -4.24 16.73
C PHE A 78 -20.57 -5.69 16.74
N GLU A 79 -20.68 -6.33 17.91
CA GLU A 79 -21.19 -7.70 17.98
C GLU A 79 -22.68 -7.78 17.61
N GLU A 80 -23.50 -6.81 18.02
CA GLU A 80 -24.91 -6.73 17.63
C GLU A 80 -25.09 -6.67 16.10
N PHE A 81 -24.28 -5.84 15.42
CA PHE A 81 -24.30 -5.80 13.96
C PHE A 81 -23.71 -7.07 13.33
N ALA A 82 -22.74 -7.72 13.96
CA ALA A 82 -22.19 -8.98 13.48
C ALA A 82 -23.24 -10.10 13.52
N GLU A 83 -23.99 -10.22 14.62
CA GLU A 83 -25.11 -11.16 14.75
C GLU A 83 -26.22 -10.86 13.72
N SER A 84 -26.45 -9.58 13.43
CA SER A 84 -27.45 -9.14 12.47
C SER A 84 -27.11 -9.48 11.00
N LEU A 85 -25.91 -10.00 10.72
CA LEU A 85 -25.57 -10.56 9.40
C LEU A 85 -26.33 -11.86 9.08
N GLU A 86 -26.79 -12.59 10.09
CA GLU A 86 -27.59 -13.81 9.93
C GLU A 86 -29.09 -13.52 9.82
N ASN A 87 -29.50 -12.25 9.97
CA ASN A 87 -30.89 -11.86 9.94
C ASN A 87 -31.56 -12.27 8.62
N PRO A 88 -32.80 -12.82 8.64
CA PRO A 88 -33.50 -13.20 7.42
C PRO A 88 -33.76 -12.02 6.47
N SER A 89 -33.94 -10.80 7.02
CA SER A 89 -34.17 -9.59 6.23
C SER A 89 -32.91 -9.11 5.52
N ALA A 90 -32.96 -9.04 4.18
CA ALA A 90 -31.86 -8.52 3.37
C ALA A 90 -31.53 -7.05 3.70
N THR A 91 -32.53 -6.24 4.03
CA THR A 91 -32.36 -4.84 4.42
C THR A 91 -31.56 -4.71 5.71
N VAL A 92 -31.84 -5.56 6.71
CA VAL A 92 -31.12 -5.57 8.00
C VAL A 92 -29.67 -5.99 7.78
N ARG A 93 -29.42 -7.06 7.01
CA ARG A 93 -28.04 -7.47 6.67
C ARG A 93 -27.26 -6.36 5.98
N LYS A 94 -27.86 -5.70 4.99
CA LYS A 94 -27.27 -4.55 4.29
C LYS A 94 -26.86 -3.44 5.27
N HIS A 95 -27.77 -3.05 6.17
CA HIS A 95 -27.50 -1.98 7.14
C HIS A 95 -26.41 -2.40 8.12
N SER A 96 -26.40 -3.67 8.52
CA SER A 96 -25.39 -4.23 9.42
C SER A 96 -24.00 -4.24 8.79
N VAL A 97 -23.88 -4.69 7.53
CA VAL A 97 -22.63 -4.60 6.75
C VAL A 97 -22.10 -3.17 6.72
N ARG A 98 -22.98 -2.20 6.46
CA ARG A 98 -22.60 -0.78 6.43
C ARG A 98 -22.13 -0.29 7.80
N ALA A 99 -22.90 -0.57 8.85
CA ALA A 99 -22.60 -0.14 10.22
C ALA A 99 -21.29 -0.75 10.74
N LEU A 100 -21.03 -2.03 10.47
CA LEU A 100 -19.77 -2.70 10.81
C LEU A 100 -18.58 -2.01 10.16
N TYR A 101 -18.69 -1.70 8.86
CA TYR A 101 -17.60 -1.05 8.12
C TYR A 101 -17.37 0.39 8.58
N ASP A 102 -18.43 1.16 8.85
CA ASP A 102 -18.30 2.54 9.35
C ASP A 102 -17.73 2.60 10.77
N LEU A 103 -17.98 1.57 11.60
CA LEU A 103 -17.38 1.45 12.94
C LEU A 103 -15.88 1.15 12.87
N ASP A 104 -15.51 0.11 12.14
CA ASP A 104 -14.13 -0.35 12.01
C ASP A 104 -13.94 -1.12 10.68
N PRO A 105 -13.42 -0.46 9.63
CA PRO A 105 -13.22 -1.09 8.33
C PRO A 105 -12.33 -2.33 8.36
N ASP A 106 -11.25 -2.30 9.15
CA ASP A 106 -10.28 -3.40 9.22
C ASP A 106 -10.90 -4.62 9.91
N ARG A 107 -11.62 -4.39 11.01
CA ARG A 107 -12.33 -5.45 11.73
C ARG A 107 -13.48 -6.01 10.89
N ALA A 108 -14.23 -5.16 10.19
CA ALA A 108 -15.33 -5.55 9.33
C ALA A 108 -14.86 -6.42 8.16
N VAL A 109 -13.82 -6.00 7.42
CA VAL A 109 -13.25 -6.77 6.31
C VAL A 109 -12.77 -8.15 6.78
N ASN A 110 -12.13 -8.23 7.95
CA ASN A 110 -11.73 -9.51 8.54
C ASN A 110 -12.93 -10.40 8.87
N LEU A 111 -13.98 -9.84 9.49
CA LEU A 111 -15.22 -10.57 9.80
C LEU A 111 -15.89 -11.10 8.53
N PHE A 112 -16.02 -10.26 7.50
CA PHE A 112 -16.61 -10.67 6.21
C PHE A 112 -15.80 -11.79 5.55
N ASN A 113 -14.47 -11.70 5.58
CA ASN A 113 -13.61 -12.75 5.04
C ASN A 113 -13.79 -14.09 5.78
N LEU A 114 -13.91 -14.05 7.11
CA LEU A 114 -14.17 -15.22 7.94
C LEU A 114 -15.53 -15.83 7.58
N ALA A 115 -16.58 -15.01 7.53
CA ALA A 115 -17.93 -15.44 7.21
C ALA A 115 -18.04 -16.01 5.77
N LEU A 116 -17.30 -15.44 4.80
CA LEU A 116 -17.22 -15.99 3.45
C LEU A 116 -16.40 -17.28 3.36
N ARG A 117 -15.45 -17.50 4.27
CA ARG A 117 -14.64 -18.72 4.32
C ARG A 117 -15.43 -19.86 4.98
N ASP A 118 -16.07 -19.58 6.10
CA ASP A 118 -16.64 -20.60 6.99
C ASP A 118 -18.14 -20.83 6.72
N GLY A 119 -18.81 -19.88 6.06
CA GLY A 119 -20.22 -20.00 5.68
C GLY A 119 -20.49 -20.97 4.53
N SER A 120 -21.70 -21.51 4.51
CA SER A 120 -22.29 -22.30 3.43
C SER A 120 -22.45 -21.51 2.12
N PRO A 121 -22.67 -22.16 0.97
CA PRO A 121 -22.91 -21.46 -0.30
C PRO A 121 -24.10 -20.49 -0.28
N GLU A 122 -25.08 -20.70 0.58
CA GLU A 122 -26.21 -19.77 0.75
C GLU A 122 -25.82 -18.56 1.60
N GLU A 123 -25.13 -18.77 2.72
CA GLU A 123 -24.64 -17.68 3.58
C GLU A 123 -23.65 -16.77 2.84
N ARG A 124 -22.73 -17.36 2.07
CA ARG A 124 -21.81 -16.61 1.20
C ARG A 124 -22.55 -15.68 0.23
N ARG A 125 -23.63 -16.17 -0.40
CA ARG A 125 -24.47 -15.36 -1.29
C ARG A 125 -25.20 -14.25 -0.55
N LYS A 126 -25.74 -14.53 0.64
CA LYS A 126 -26.44 -13.53 1.47
C LYS A 126 -25.51 -12.39 1.87
N ILE A 127 -24.29 -12.72 2.31
CA ILE A 127 -23.26 -11.74 2.69
C ILE A 127 -22.75 -10.99 1.47
N GLY A 128 -22.49 -11.69 0.36
CA GLY A 128 -22.11 -11.06 -0.90
C GLY A 128 -23.13 -10.05 -1.39
N SER A 129 -24.42 -10.42 -1.40
CA SER A 129 -25.51 -9.52 -1.80
C SER A 129 -25.60 -8.32 -0.87
N ALA A 130 -25.48 -8.53 0.45
CA ALA A 130 -25.46 -7.43 1.41
C ALA A 130 -24.28 -6.47 1.17
N LEU A 131 -23.08 -7.00 0.87
CA LEU A 131 -21.91 -6.20 0.50
C LEU A 131 -22.15 -5.41 -0.79
N GLY A 132 -22.68 -6.04 -1.83
CA GLY A 132 -23.02 -5.38 -3.09
C GLY A 132 -24.06 -4.27 -2.91
N ASP A 133 -25.10 -4.51 -2.10
CA ASP A 133 -26.21 -3.57 -1.93
C ASP A 133 -25.93 -2.46 -0.89
N SER A 134 -24.87 -2.60 -0.08
CA SER A 134 -24.49 -1.65 0.98
C SER A 134 -23.96 -0.30 0.47
N GLY A 135 -23.60 -0.20 -0.81
CA GLY A 135 -22.90 0.96 -1.38
C GLY A 135 -21.42 1.04 -0.98
N LEU A 136 -20.89 0.07 -0.22
CA LEU A 136 -19.47 0.02 0.12
C LEU A 136 -18.60 -0.27 -1.11
N VAL A 137 -19.12 -1.05 -2.07
CA VAL A 137 -18.44 -1.32 -3.34
C VAL A 137 -18.24 -0.02 -4.12
N ASP A 138 -19.31 0.77 -4.29
CA ASP A 138 -19.27 2.07 -4.98
C ASP A 138 -18.32 3.04 -4.27
N GLN A 139 -18.38 3.08 -2.94
CA GLN A 139 -17.46 3.91 -2.16
C GLN A 139 -15.99 3.47 -2.32
N ALA A 140 -15.72 2.17 -2.32
CA ALA A 140 -14.36 1.66 -2.49
C ALA A 140 -13.79 2.02 -3.88
N ILE A 141 -14.63 1.94 -4.91
CA ILE A 141 -14.31 2.39 -6.27
C ILE A 141 -13.99 3.88 -6.29
N ASP A 142 -14.85 4.70 -5.69
CA ASP A 142 -14.66 6.16 -5.62
C ASP A 142 -13.37 6.55 -4.88
N ASN A 143 -13.06 5.85 -3.79
CA ASN A 143 -11.83 6.08 -3.04
C ASN A 143 -10.58 5.71 -3.85
N LEU A 144 -10.60 4.56 -4.53
CA LEU A 144 -9.51 4.14 -5.41
C LEU A 144 -9.30 5.14 -6.56
N MET A 145 -10.37 5.72 -7.11
CA MET A 145 -10.29 6.76 -8.14
C MET A 145 -9.63 8.06 -7.66
N ARG A 146 -9.84 8.44 -6.38
CA ARG A 146 -9.32 9.70 -5.83
C ARG A 146 -7.85 9.64 -5.43
N GLY A 147 -7.19 8.49 -5.58
CA GLY A 147 -5.74 8.33 -5.36
C GLY A 147 -5.30 8.51 -3.90
N ASN A 148 -6.21 8.33 -2.94
CA ASN A 148 -5.85 8.44 -1.53
C ASN A 148 -5.14 7.16 -1.07
N GLY A 149 -3.82 7.11 -1.27
CA GLY A 149 -2.96 5.95 -1.00
C GLY A 149 -2.96 5.43 0.45
N ALA A 150 -3.68 6.07 1.37
CA ALA A 150 -3.78 5.63 2.75
C ALA A 150 -4.57 4.33 2.93
N ASN A 151 -5.50 3.98 2.03
CA ASN A 151 -6.37 2.81 2.24
C ASN A 151 -6.65 1.90 1.03
N CYS A 152 -5.91 2.04 -0.08
CA CYS A 152 -6.08 1.25 -1.31
C CYS A 152 -6.19 -0.27 -1.06
N TYR A 153 -5.48 -0.78 -0.04
CA TYR A 153 -5.56 -2.17 0.35
C TYR A 153 -6.94 -2.57 0.88
N GLY A 154 -7.56 -1.76 1.72
CA GLY A 154 -8.90 -2.02 2.26
C GLY A 154 -9.98 -1.99 1.17
N GLU A 155 -9.88 -1.03 0.24
CA GLU A 155 -10.79 -0.96 -0.90
C GLU A 155 -10.66 -2.16 -1.85
N LEU A 156 -9.43 -2.52 -2.23
CA LEU A 156 -9.18 -3.70 -3.05
C LEU A 156 -9.59 -5.00 -2.33
N SER A 157 -9.36 -5.09 -1.02
CA SER A 157 -9.78 -6.24 -0.21
C SER A 157 -11.30 -6.38 -0.22
N LEU A 158 -12.03 -5.28 -0.10
CA LEU A 158 -13.50 -5.30 -0.17
C LEU A 158 -13.99 -5.76 -1.55
N LEU A 159 -13.42 -5.24 -2.63
CA LEU A 159 -13.78 -5.67 -4.00
C LEU A 159 -13.50 -7.18 -4.21
N PHE A 160 -12.40 -7.68 -3.66
CA PHE A 160 -12.07 -9.10 -3.69
C PHE A 160 -13.07 -9.95 -2.89
N LEU A 161 -13.54 -9.47 -1.74
CA LEU A 161 -14.56 -10.17 -0.95
C LEU A 161 -15.89 -10.32 -1.72
N VAL A 162 -16.31 -9.27 -2.43
CA VAL A 162 -17.53 -9.32 -3.26
C VAL A 162 -17.38 -10.34 -4.39
N ALA A 163 -16.22 -10.37 -5.05
CA ALA A 163 -15.91 -11.39 -6.06
C ALA A 163 -15.92 -12.81 -5.48
N LYS A 164 -15.28 -13.02 -4.32
CA LYS A 164 -15.22 -14.31 -3.61
C LYS A 164 -16.59 -14.80 -3.15
N ALA A 165 -17.51 -13.88 -2.83
CA ALA A 165 -18.89 -14.21 -2.51
C ALA A 165 -19.71 -14.68 -3.73
N GLY A 166 -19.15 -14.56 -4.94
CA GLY A 166 -19.82 -14.92 -6.19
C GLY A 166 -20.84 -13.87 -6.66
N GLU A 167 -20.78 -12.66 -6.11
CA GLU A 167 -21.55 -11.50 -6.56
C GLU A 167 -20.80 -10.77 -7.65
N VAL A 168 -20.99 -11.25 -8.87
CA VAL A 168 -20.28 -10.75 -10.04
C VAL A 168 -21.04 -9.58 -10.67
N GLN A 169 -22.36 -9.46 -10.48
CA GLN A 169 -23.21 -8.45 -11.15
C GLN A 169 -22.83 -6.99 -10.82
N PRO A 170 -22.56 -6.61 -9.55
CA PRO A 170 -22.11 -5.26 -9.25
C PRO A 170 -20.80 -4.91 -9.95
N LEU A 171 -19.87 -5.86 -10.01
CA LEU A 171 -18.57 -5.70 -10.66
C LEU A 171 -18.67 -5.67 -12.20
N ILE A 172 -19.65 -6.36 -12.79
CA ILE A 172 -19.91 -6.30 -14.24
C ILE A 172 -20.48 -4.96 -14.66
N LYS A 173 -21.46 -4.41 -13.92
CA LYS A 173 -22.00 -3.07 -14.19
C LYS A 173 -20.91 -2.00 -14.16
N LEU A 174 -19.97 -2.13 -13.22
CA LEU A 174 -18.78 -1.30 -13.14
C LEU A 174 -17.93 -1.43 -14.40
N ILE A 175 -17.61 -2.65 -14.85
CA ILE A 175 -16.85 -2.88 -16.08
C ILE A 175 -17.57 -2.26 -17.30
N GLU A 176 -18.90 -2.29 -17.36
CA GLU A 176 -19.65 -1.78 -18.51
C GLU A 176 -19.74 -0.25 -18.55
N HIS A 177 -19.97 0.39 -17.41
CA HIS A 177 -20.39 1.80 -17.38
C HIS A 177 -19.39 2.77 -16.76
N HIS A 178 -18.35 2.28 -16.09
CA HIS A 178 -17.45 3.15 -15.36
C HIS A 178 -16.52 3.95 -16.31
N PRO A 179 -16.31 5.27 -16.10
CA PRO A 179 -15.52 6.09 -17.02
C PRO A 179 -14.01 5.84 -16.96
N ASN A 180 -13.49 5.31 -15.85
CA ASN A 180 -12.06 5.03 -15.67
C ASN A 180 -11.69 3.64 -16.23
N MET A 181 -10.90 3.61 -17.31
CA MET A 181 -10.41 2.38 -17.94
C MET A 181 -9.52 1.53 -17.02
N GLU A 182 -8.58 2.13 -16.29
CA GLU A 182 -7.67 1.38 -15.40
C GLU A 182 -8.42 0.60 -14.34
N LEU A 183 -9.49 1.20 -13.78
CA LEU A 183 -10.33 0.52 -12.80
C LEU A 183 -11.11 -0.64 -13.43
N ARG A 184 -11.68 -0.44 -14.63
CA ARG A 184 -12.38 -1.53 -15.35
C ARG A 184 -11.44 -2.70 -15.57
N LEU A 185 -10.20 -2.43 -15.99
CA LEU A 185 -9.15 -3.44 -16.17
C LEU A 185 -8.75 -4.12 -14.86
N ALA A 186 -8.61 -3.36 -13.76
CA ALA A 186 -8.30 -3.91 -12.44
C ALA A 186 -9.40 -4.88 -11.98
N VAL A 187 -10.67 -4.50 -12.15
CA VAL A 187 -11.82 -5.33 -11.78
C VAL A 187 -11.90 -6.60 -12.63
N VAL A 188 -11.63 -6.51 -13.94
CA VAL A 188 -11.51 -7.71 -14.80
C VAL A 188 -10.41 -8.64 -14.29
N LYS A 189 -9.21 -8.12 -13.97
CA LYS A 189 -8.10 -8.93 -13.44
C LYS A 189 -8.43 -9.58 -12.08
N SER A 190 -9.07 -8.83 -11.17
CA SER A 190 -9.50 -9.35 -9.88
C SER A 190 -10.56 -10.45 -10.03
N LEU A 191 -11.53 -10.26 -10.92
CA LEU A 191 -12.54 -11.27 -11.22
C LEU A 191 -11.91 -12.52 -11.86
N ALA A 192 -10.96 -12.36 -12.78
CA ALA A 192 -10.22 -13.47 -13.39
C ALA A 192 -9.49 -14.30 -12.31
N THR A 193 -8.86 -13.63 -11.34
CA THR A 193 -8.17 -14.31 -10.22
C THR A 193 -9.13 -15.08 -9.31
N SER A 194 -10.42 -14.69 -9.24
CA SER A 194 -11.41 -15.36 -8.40
C SER A 194 -11.91 -16.71 -8.95
N GLY A 195 -11.75 -16.98 -10.25
CA GLY A 195 -11.96 -18.32 -10.84
C GLY A 195 -13.40 -18.88 -10.86
N GLY A 196 -14.43 -18.09 -10.55
CA GLY A 196 -15.79 -18.60 -10.41
C GLY A 196 -16.51 -18.90 -11.74
N PRO A 197 -17.40 -19.92 -11.82
CA PRO A 197 -18.15 -20.24 -13.05
C PRO A 197 -19.09 -19.10 -13.51
N LYS A 198 -19.56 -18.29 -12.56
CA LYS A 198 -20.31 -17.06 -12.85
C LYS A 198 -19.46 -16.01 -13.55
N VAL A 199 -18.16 -15.92 -13.23
CA VAL A 199 -17.20 -15.00 -13.86
C VAL A 199 -16.99 -15.39 -15.32
N LEU A 200 -16.72 -16.66 -15.59
CA LEU A 200 -16.61 -17.19 -16.96
C LEU A 200 -17.83 -16.84 -17.82
N SER A 201 -19.03 -17.08 -17.29
CA SER A 201 -20.28 -16.76 -17.98
C SER A 201 -20.43 -15.25 -18.22
N ALA A 202 -20.01 -14.43 -17.26
CA ALA A 202 -20.08 -12.98 -17.38
C ALA A 202 -19.06 -12.43 -18.39
N PHE A 203 -17.83 -12.93 -18.38
CA PHE A 203 -16.80 -12.55 -19.33
C PHE A 203 -17.15 -12.96 -20.76
N ARG A 204 -17.76 -14.14 -20.97
CA ARG A 204 -18.27 -14.54 -22.30
C ARG A 204 -19.30 -13.54 -22.84
N ARG A 205 -20.23 -13.08 -21.98
CA ARG A 205 -21.20 -12.05 -22.37
C ARG A 205 -20.52 -10.71 -22.68
N LEU A 206 -19.57 -10.30 -21.86
CA LEU A 206 -18.80 -9.07 -22.09
C LEU A 206 -18.00 -9.15 -23.40
N ALA A 207 -17.34 -10.27 -23.69
CA ALA A 207 -16.56 -10.43 -24.92
C ALA A 207 -17.41 -10.29 -26.20
N ILE A 208 -18.68 -10.70 -26.14
CA ILE A 208 -19.65 -10.61 -27.25
C ILE A 208 -20.32 -9.22 -27.30
N ASN A 209 -20.31 -8.47 -26.20
CA ASN A 209 -20.91 -7.15 -26.15
C ASN A 209 -20.09 -6.15 -26.98
N GLY A 210 -20.62 -5.82 -28.17
CA GLY A 210 -20.00 -4.93 -29.14
C GLY A 210 -19.80 -3.49 -28.66
N SER A 211 -20.43 -3.08 -27.56
CA SER A 211 -20.32 -1.74 -26.98
C SER A 211 -19.08 -1.54 -26.09
N LEU A 212 -18.35 -2.61 -25.76
CA LEU A 212 -17.10 -2.48 -24.99
C LEU A 212 -15.96 -2.00 -25.87
N GLU A 213 -15.16 -1.10 -25.33
CA GLU A 213 -13.93 -0.62 -25.94
C GLU A 213 -12.96 -1.76 -26.26
N ALA A 214 -12.18 -1.62 -27.33
CA ALA A 214 -11.34 -2.67 -27.88
C ALA A 214 -10.32 -3.21 -26.87
N ASP A 215 -9.64 -2.32 -26.14
CA ASP A 215 -8.61 -2.69 -25.16
C ASP A 215 -9.20 -3.50 -24.00
N LEU A 216 -10.36 -3.08 -23.50
CA LEU A 216 -11.06 -3.79 -22.43
C LEU A 216 -11.57 -5.16 -22.91
N ARG A 217 -12.05 -5.25 -24.15
CA ARG A 217 -12.48 -6.51 -24.76
C ARG A 217 -11.30 -7.49 -24.88
N LEU A 218 -10.12 -7.00 -25.25
CA LEU A 218 -8.91 -7.81 -25.36
C LEU A 218 -8.51 -8.40 -24.01
N VAL A 219 -8.53 -7.59 -22.95
CA VAL A 219 -8.21 -8.07 -21.59
C VAL A 219 -9.27 -9.05 -21.05
N VAL A 220 -10.55 -8.85 -21.37
CA VAL A 220 -11.61 -9.83 -21.06
C VAL A 220 -11.38 -11.16 -21.79
N LEU A 221 -10.92 -11.14 -23.04
CA LEU A 221 -10.58 -12.35 -23.81
C LEU A 221 -9.34 -13.06 -23.26
N GLU A 222 -8.30 -12.32 -22.89
CA GLU A 222 -7.12 -12.88 -22.22
C GLU A 222 -7.50 -13.56 -20.91
N ALA A 223 -8.32 -12.89 -20.09
CA ALA A 223 -8.83 -13.43 -18.84
C ALA A 223 -9.71 -14.68 -19.06
N LEU A 224 -10.49 -14.73 -20.14
CA LEU A 224 -11.25 -15.94 -20.51
C LEU A 224 -10.32 -17.11 -20.82
N ASN A 225 -9.28 -16.89 -21.63
CA ASN A 225 -8.33 -17.93 -21.99
C ASN A 225 -7.65 -18.51 -20.74
N GLN A 226 -7.18 -17.65 -19.83
CA GLN A 226 -6.55 -18.05 -18.56
C GLN A 226 -7.46 -18.85 -17.64
N LEU A 227 -8.78 -18.66 -17.73
CA LEU A 227 -9.78 -19.38 -16.93
C LEU A 227 -10.22 -20.71 -17.56
N THR A 228 -9.85 -20.96 -18.83
CA THR A 228 -10.23 -22.17 -19.58
C THR A 228 -9.07 -23.15 -19.80
N GLU A 229 -7.84 -22.74 -19.51
CA GLU A 229 -6.65 -23.60 -19.40
C GLU A 229 -6.63 -24.37 -18.06
#